data_AF-A0A7Y3PMI3-F1
#
_entry.id   AF-A0A7Y3PMI3-F1
#
_cell.length_a   1.000
_cell.length_b   1.000
_cell.length_c   1.000
_cell.angle_alpha   90.00
_cell.angle_beta   90.00
_cell.angle_gamma   90.00
#
_symmetry.space_group_name_H-M   'P 1'
#
loop_
_entity.id
_entity.type
_entity.pdbx_description
1 polymer ?
#
loop_
_entity_poly.entity_id
_entity_poly.type
_entity_poly.pdbx_seq_one_letter_code
_entity_poly.pdbx_strand_id
1 'polypeptide(L)'
;MTGPDFSWDEDAYAWTARITLPPEAWAAPTEPVPLHYAPEGREEHPLDDAELASATWAVERLPALLGAARRTVHAHAVRTLEPQDQPQDLAAASALDDGVRVDAVYVHPVSRDRVPYVGVAFSCPWDEEHGLGVLLHGTRVVDIGGADTAFLLWIAERDATDPRTGLDEALLGHWDSSPFEYGVMEASEFELRADGRGWSLLANLAGEYVTRFSWRCPDAGVLELRDEDGLVSRHPYVVTTAPVTSVTFEEPVEFGHQYAKSG
;
A
#
# COMPACT_ATOMS: atom_id res chain seq x y z
N MET A 1 -12.45 3.35 21.25
CA MET A 1 -11.96 2.02 21.70
C MET A 1 -10.76 2.25 22.58
N THR A 2 -10.61 1.50 23.67
CA THR A 2 -9.32 1.40 24.37
C THR A 2 -8.33 0.70 23.43
N GLY A 3 -7.12 1.22 23.30
CA GLY A 3 -6.07 0.63 22.44
C GLY A 3 -5.68 -0.78 22.89
N PRO A 4 -4.87 -1.50 22.08
CA PRO A 4 -4.32 -2.80 22.44
C PRO A 4 -3.56 -2.74 23.78
N ASP A 5 -3.78 -3.74 24.64
CA ASP A 5 -3.13 -3.86 25.95
C ASP A 5 -1.82 -4.62 25.78
N PHE A 6 -0.71 -3.89 25.85
CA PHE A 6 0.63 -4.41 25.59
C PHE A 6 1.37 -4.81 26.87
N SER A 7 2.05 -5.95 26.81
CA SER A 7 3.02 -6.39 27.81
C SER A 7 4.31 -6.85 27.14
N TRP A 8 5.44 -6.69 27.83
CA TRP A 8 6.70 -7.28 27.38
C TRP A 8 6.60 -8.81 27.37
N ASP A 9 6.95 -9.41 26.23
CA ASP A 9 6.97 -10.85 26.00
C ASP A 9 8.42 -11.31 25.87
N GLU A 10 8.90 -12.07 26.86
CA GLU A 10 10.29 -12.56 26.93
C GLU A 10 10.60 -13.63 25.89
N ASP A 11 9.59 -14.35 25.38
CA ASP A 11 9.79 -15.39 24.38
C ASP A 11 9.91 -14.77 22.98
N ALA A 12 9.13 -13.71 22.72
CA ALA A 12 9.17 -12.96 21.47
C ALA A 12 10.19 -11.81 21.47
N TYR A 13 10.74 -11.45 22.63
CA TYR A 13 11.57 -10.24 22.85
C TYR A 13 10.91 -8.97 22.27
N ALA A 14 9.59 -8.84 22.47
CA ALA A 14 8.81 -7.76 21.90
C ALA A 14 7.66 -7.33 22.82
N TRP A 15 7.18 -6.10 22.64
CA TRP A 15 5.91 -5.69 23.24
C TRP A 15 4.77 -6.38 22.48
N THR A 16 4.04 -7.23 23.18
CA THR A 16 2.98 -8.05 22.59
C THR A 16 1.63 -7.72 23.20
N ALA A 17 0.62 -7.57 22.34
CA ALA A 17 -0.80 -7.54 22.71
C ALA A 17 -1.52 -8.70 22.03
N ARG A 18 -2.70 -9.08 22.53
CA ARG A 18 -3.57 -10.06 21.85
C ARG A 18 -4.73 -9.36 21.17
N ILE A 19 -4.91 -9.61 19.88
CA ILE A 19 -5.95 -8.98 19.06
C ILE A 19 -6.87 -10.01 18.44
N THR A 20 -8.16 -9.68 18.41
CA THR A 20 -9.15 -10.48 17.69
C THR A 20 -9.17 -10.05 16.23
N LEU A 21 -9.01 -11.01 15.33
CA LEU A 21 -9.10 -10.74 13.90
C LEU A 21 -10.57 -10.54 13.48
N PRO A 22 -10.82 -9.72 12.45
CA PRO A 22 -12.16 -9.55 11.92
C PRO A 22 -12.68 -10.88 11.35
N PRO A 23 -14.01 -11.15 11.36
CA PRO A 23 -14.58 -12.41 10.86
C PRO A 23 -14.23 -12.73 9.41
N GLU A 24 -14.01 -11.70 8.59
CA GLU A 24 -13.58 -11.80 7.20
C GLU A 24 -12.08 -12.05 7.00
N ALA A 25 -11.29 -12.14 8.08
CA ALA A 25 -9.91 -12.59 8.00
C ALA A 25 -9.88 -14.05 7.53
N TRP A 26 -8.93 -14.40 6.65
CA TRP A 26 -8.63 -15.79 6.26
C TRP A 26 -8.74 -16.76 7.43
N ALA A 27 -9.25 -17.97 7.19
CA ALA A 27 -9.51 -19.02 8.19
C ALA A 27 -9.38 -18.52 9.64
N ALA A 28 -10.22 -17.55 10.03
CA ALA A 28 -9.92 -16.72 11.19
C ALA A 28 -9.80 -17.63 12.41
N PRO A 29 -8.66 -17.61 13.12
CA PRO A 29 -8.52 -18.42 14.31
C PRO A 29 -9.61 -18.02 15.30
N THR A 30 -10.18 -19.01 15.96
CA THR A 30 -11.14 -18.79 17.06
C THR A 30 -10.48 -18.08 18.24
N GLU A 31 -9.15 -18.05 18.28
CA GLU A 31 -8.34 -17.43 19.32
C GLU A 31 -7.71 -16.11 18.84
N PRO A 32 -7.57 -15.11 19.73
CA PRO A 32 -6.82 -13.90 19.43
C PRO A 32 -5.38 -14.20 19.01
N VAL A 33 -4.86 -13.49 18.01
CA VAL A 33 -3.47 -13.61 17.54
C VAL A 33 -2.58 -12.56 18.21
N PRO A 34 -1.26 -12.81 18.32
CA PRO A 34 -0.33 -11.80 18.80
C PRO A 34 -0.20 -10.62 17.82
N LEU A 35 -0.18 -9.41 18.40
CA LEU A 35 0.25 -8.17 17.78
C LEU A 35 1.57 -7.77 18.44
N HIS A 36 2.66 -7.80 17.68
CA HIS A 36 3.98 -7.39 18.14
C HIS A 36 4.28 -5.96 17.70
N TYR A 37 4.79 -5.13 18.62
CA TYR A 37 5.30 -3.81 18.30
C TYR A 37 6.83 -3.82 18.28
N ALA A 38 7.40 -3.37 17.16
CA ALA A 38 8.83 -3.22 16.90
C ALA A 38 9.65 -4.46 17.32
N PRO A 39 9.42 -5.61 16.66
CA PRO A 39 10.16 -6.84 16.96
C PRO A 39 11.68 -6.72 16.71
N GLU A 40 12.10 -5.73 15.91
CA GLU A 40 13.51 -5.38 15.71
C GLU A 40 13.73 -3.88 15.94
N GLY A 41 14.94 -3.50 16.36
CA GLY A 41 15.38 -2.10 16.44
C GLY A 41 14.84 -1.30 17.63
N ARG A 42 14.31 -1.96 18.66
CA ARG A 42 13.77 -1.32 19.87
C ARG A 42 14.31 -1.98 21.15
N GLU A 43 14.41 -1.18 22.21
CA GLU A 43 14.71 -1.65 23.56
C GLU A 43 13.42 -1.96 24.37
N GLU A 44 13.57 -2.53 25.56
CA GLU A 44 12.48 -3.04 26.42
C GLU A 44 11.65 -1.95 27.10
N HIS A 45 11.93 -0.67 26.86
CA HIS A 45 11.18 0.41 27.52
C HIS A 45 9.71 0.42 27.08
N PRO A 46 8.78 0.80 27.99
CA PRO A 46 7.36 0.91 27.68
C PRO A 46 7.07 1.71 26.40
N LEU A 47 5.99 1.34 25.71
CA LEU A 47 5.50 2.04 24.54
C LEU A 47 5.07 3.47 24.92
N ASP A 48 5.47 4.45 24.12
CA ASP A 48 5.02 5.82 24.22
C ASP A 48 3.67 6.03 23.50
N ASP A 49 3.11 7.23 23.62
CA ASP A 49 1.80 7.57 23.04
C ASP A 49 1.78 7.46 21.50
N ALA A 50 2.90 7.77 20.82
CA ALA A 50 2.97 7.70 19.37
C ALA A 50 3.03 6.25 18.89
N GLU A 51 3.75 5.40 19.62
CA GLU A 51 3.90 3.97 19.35
C GLU A 51 2.58 3.24 19.59
N LEU A 52 1.89 3.56 20.70
CA LEU A 52 0.54 3.09 20.99
C LEU A 52 -0.46 3.56 19.92
N ALA A 53 -0.31 4.78 19.40
CA ALA A 53 -1.15 5.28 18.31
C ALA A 53 -0.93 4.50 17.01
N SER A 54 0.32 4.16 16.66
CA SER A 54 0.63 3.32 15.50
C SER A 54 0.04 1.91 15.63
N ALA A 55 0.14 1.30 16.80
CA ALA A 55 -0.47 -0.01 17.06
C ALA A 55 -2.00 0.05 16.98
N THR A 56 -2.60 1.08 17.56
CA THR A 56 -4.06 1.31 17.49
C THR A 56 -4.51 1.50 16.05
N TRP A 57 -3.77 2.29 15.26
CA TRP A 57 -4.05 2.49 13.85
C TRP A 57 -4.04 1.16 13.08
N ALA A 58 -3.06 0.29 13.34
CA ALA A 58 -2.96 -1.01 12.69
C ALA A 58 -4.20 -1.87 12.99
N VAL A 59 -4.60 -1.96 14.26
CA VAL A 59 -5.80 -2.70 14.70
C VAL A 59 -7.07 -2.18 14.03
N GLU A 60 -7.26 -0.86 14.00
CA GLU A 60 -8.44 -0.23 13.37
C GLU A 60 -8.50 -0.47 11.85
N ARG A 61 -7.34 -0.67 11.21
CA ARG A 61 -7.22 -0.86 9.75
C ARG A 61 -7.09 -2.32 9.33
N LEU A 62 -7.08 -3.28 10.26
CA LEU A 62 -6.90 -4.71 9.96
C LEU A 62 -7.76 -5.20 8.79
N PRO A 63 -9.09 -4.97 8.71
CA PRO A 63 -9.88 -5.45 7.58
C PRO A 63 -9.34 -5.01 6.21
N ALA A 64 -8.91 -3.74 6.10
CA ALA A 64 -8.36 -3.20 4.86
C ALA A 64 -6.97 -3.76 4.54
N LEU A 65 -6.11 -3.91 5.55
CA LEU A 65 -4.77 -4.49 5.42
C LEU A 65 -4.84 -5.95 4.96
N LEU A 66 -5.67 -6.75 5.62
CA LEU A 66 -5.88 -8.16 5.29
C LEU A 66 -6.51 -8.32 3.89
N GLY A 67 -7.48 -7.45 3.55
CA GLY A 67 -8.06 -7.42 2.21
C GLY A 67 -7.05 -7.11 1.09
N ALA A 68 -6.11 -6.20 1.35
CA ALA A 68 -5.03 -5.89 0.41
C ALA A 68 -4.05 -7.06 0.24
N ALA A 69 -3.63 -7.66 1.35
CA ALA A 69 -2.71 -8.80 1.33
C ALA A 69 -3.30 -10.04 0.63
N ARG A 70 -4.63 -10.28 0.72
CA ARG A 70 -5.31 -11.41 0.06
C ARG A 70 -4.98 -11.53 -1.42
N ARG A 71 -5.06 -10.44 -2.19
CA ARG A 71 -4.79 -10.49 -3.64
C ARG A 71 -3.36 -10.90 -3.94
N THR A 72 -2.41 -10.38 -3.16
CA THR A 72 -0.99 -10.65 -3.36
C THR A 72 -0.61 -12.06 -2.92
N VAL A 73 -1.17 -12.56 -1.81
CA VAL A 73 -0.99 -13.95 -1.36
C VAL A 73 -1.48 -14.94 -2.41
N HIS A 74 -2.66 -14.73 -2.98
CA HIS A 74 -3.18 -15.57 -4.07
C HIS A 74 -2.25 -15.56 -5.29
N ALA A 75 -1.83 -14.38 -5.72
CA ALA A 75 -0.92 -14.24 -6.86
C ALA A 75 0.45 -14.88 -6.62
N HIS A 76 0.95 -14.84 -5.38
CA HIS A 76 2.20 -15.47 -4.98
C HIS A 76 2.06 -16.99 -4.98
N ALA A 77 1.02 -17.54 -4.34
CA ALA A 77 0.76 -18.98 -4.30
C ALA A 77 0.68 -19.59 -5.70
N VAL A 78 -0.03 -18.95 -6.65
CA VAL A 78 -0.09 -19.41 -8.05
C VAL A 78 1.30 -19.49 -8.71
N ARG A 79 2.25 -18.64 -8.31
CA ARG A 79 3.60 -18.59 -8.89
C ARG A 79 4.59 -19.55 -8.23
N THR A 80 4.43 -19.82 -6.94
CA THR A 80 5.39 -20.60 -6.15
C THR A 80 4.99 -22.05 -5.95
N LEU A 81 3.71 -22.37 -6.04
CA LEU A 81 3.24 -23.76 -5.98
C LEU A 81 3.64 -24.54 -7.24
N GLU A 82 4.01 -25.79 -7.05
CA GLU A 82 4.21 -26.73 -8.14
C GLU A 82 2.91 -26.92 -8.93
N PRO A 83 2.94 -27.24 -10.24
CA PRO A 83 1.75 -27.32 -11.08
C PRO A 83 0.64 -28.25 -10.55
N GLN A 84 1.01 -29.34 -9.85
CA GLN A 84 0.05 -30.25 -9.23
C GLN A 84 -0.65 -29.68 -7.98
N ASP A 85 -0.05 -28.68 -7.34
CA ASP A 85 -0.52 -28.04 -6.11
C ASP A 85 -1.16 -26.67 -6.39
N GLN A 86 -1.04 -26.16 -7.62
CA GLN A 86 -1.68 -24.91 -8.05
C GLN A 86 -3.21 -25.04 -8.13
N PRO A 87 -3.95 -23.99 -7.71
CA PRO A 87 -5.40 -23.97 -7.89
C PRO A 87 -5.75 -23.98 -9.38
N GLN A 88 -6.44 -25.03 -9.83
CA GLN A 88 -6.76 -25.23 -11.25
C GLN A 88 -7.96 -24.37 -11.73
N ASP A 89 -8.73 -23.82 -10.79
CA ASP A 89 -9.87 -22.94 -11.05
C ASP A 89 -10.11 -21.95 -9.90
N LEU A 90 -11.11 -21.07 -10.06
CA LEU A 90 -11.47 -20.05 -9.07
C LEU A 90 -11.97 -20.65 -7.74
N ALA A 91 -12.54 -21.86 -7.76
CA ALA A 91 -12.97 -22.55 -6.55
C ALA A 91 -11.77 -23.11 -5.76
N ALA A 92 -10.74 -23.57 -6.46
CA ALA A 92 -9.46 -23.95 -5.87
C ALA A 92 -8.70 -22.72 -5.32
N ALA A 93 -8.85 -21.54 -5.94
CA ALA A 93 -8.32 -20.29 -5.38
C ALA A 93 -9.00 -19.96 -4.04
N SER A 94 -10.33 -20.08 -3.91
CA SER A 94 -11.00 -19.94 -2.61
C SER A 94 -10.58 -20.98 -1.58
N ALA A 95 -10.16 -22.19 -1.99
CA ALA A 95 -9.64 -23.20 -1.07
C ALA A 95 -8.27 -22.83 -0.47
N LEU A 96 -7.50 -21.93 -1.09
CA LEU A 96 -6.31 -21.34 -0.46
C LEU A 96 -6.69 -20.54 0.79
N ASP A 97 -7.83 -19.83 0.76
CA ASP A 97 -8.28 -19.01 1.88
C ASP A 97 -8.69 -19.83 3.11
N ASP A 98 -9.08 -21.10 2.90
CA ASP A 98 -9.46 -22.03 3.97
C ASP A 98 -8.23 -22.66 4.66
N GLY A 99 -7.07 -22.67 3.98
CA GLY A 99 -5.82 -23.22 4.51
C GLY A 99 -4.87 -22.17 5.09
N VAL A 100 -4.90 -20.95 4.57
CA VAL A 100 -4.06 -19.84 5.05
C VAL A 100 -4.64 -19.28 6.35
N ARG A 101 -3.82 -19.19 7.39
CA ARG A 101 -4.19 -18.60 8.67
C ARG A 101 -3.21 -17.51 9.05
N VAL A 102 -3.71 -16.39 9.54
CA VAL A 102 -2.87 -15.34 10.15
C VAL A 102 -2.35 -15.84 11.49
N ASP A 103 -1.03 -15.87 11.65
CA ASP A 103 -0.39 -16.29 12.90
C ASP A 103 0.03 -15.11 13.77
N ALA A 104 0.46 -13.99 13.16
CA ALA A 104 0.90 -12.81 13.89
C ALA A 104 0.77 -11.54 13.04
N VAL A 105 0.61 -10.41 13.72
CA VAL A 105 0.68 -9.06 13.14
C VAL A 105 1.83 -8.31 13.77
N TYR A 106 2.62 -7.62 12.94
CA TYR A 106 3.79 -6.86 13.37
C TYR A 106 3.60 -5.39 13.01
N VAL A 107 3.84 -4.49 13.96
CA VAL A 107 3.87 -3.05 13.72
C VAL A 107 5.31 -2.59 13.83
N HIS A 108 5.83 -2.04 12.74
CA HIS A 108 7.22 -1.57 12.69
C HIS A 108 7.35 -0.18 13.36
N PRO A 109 8.52 0.14 13.95
CA PRO A 109 8.77 1.43 14.58
C PRO A 109 8.89 2.57 13.55
N VAL A 110 9.13 2.23 12.28
CA VAL A 110 9.19 3.19 11.18
C VAL A 110 7.80 3.48 10.62
N SER A 111 7.59 4.75 10.28
CA SER A 111 6.39 5.22 9.61
C SER A 111 6.76 6.16 8.48
N ARG A 112 5.89 6.19 7.47
CA ARG A 112 5.98 7.16 6.36
C ARG A 112 4.64 7.84 6.23
N ASP A 113 4.65 9.17 6.14
CA ASP A 113 3.44 9.99 6.08
C ASP A 113 2.45 9.77 7.25
N ARG A 114 2.99 9.49 8.44
CA ARG A 114 2.25 9.10 9.66
C ARG A 114 1.46 7.80 9.53
N VAL A 115 1.72 7.01 8.50
CA VAL A 115 1.19 5.66 8.32
C VAL A 115 2.29 4.66 8.71
N PRO A 116 2.05 3.78 9.69
CA PRO A 116 3.02 2.78 10.09
C PRO A 116 3.14 1.67 9.04
N TYR A 117 4.26 0.97 9.06
CA TYR A 117 4.42 -0.28 8.34
C TYR A 117 3.86 -1.42 9.17
N VAL A 118 3.07 -2.30 8.54
CA VAL A 118 2.42 -3.44 9.18
C VAL A 118 2.77 -4.70 8.44
N GLY A 119 3.37 -5.66 9.14
CA GLY A 119 3.59 -7.01 8.66
C GLY A 119 2.49 -7.95 9.10
N VAL A 120 2.14 -8.90 8.24
CA VAL A 120 1.24 -10.01 8.57
C VAL A 120 1.94 -11.30 8.23
N ALA A 121 2.11 -12.18 9.22
CA ALA A 121 2.63 -13.52 9.04
C ALA A 121 1.49 -14.54 8.99
N PHE A 122 1.66 -15.54 8.14
CA PHE A 122 0.70 -16.57 7.87
C PHE A 122 1.33 -17.95 7.97
N SER A 123 0.60 -18.91 8.53
CA SER A 123 0.82 -20.31 8.23
C SER A 123 0.10 -20.67 6.94
N CYS A 124 0.75 -21.45 6.10
CA CYS A 124 0.20 -21.91 4.84
C CYS A 124 0.30 -23.45 4.77
N PRO A 125 -0.68 -24.15 4.19
CA PRO A 125 -0.66 -25.60 4.11
C PRO A 125 0.39 -26.14 3.12
N TRP A 126 0.95 -25.27 2.27
CA TRP A 126 1.97 -25.63 1.29
C TRP A 126 3.41 -25.34 1.75
N ASP A 127 3.58 -24.64 2.87
CA ASP A 127 4.89 -24.36 3.46
C ASP A 127 4.75 -24.42 4.98
N GLU A 128 4.74 -25.66 5.50
CA GLU A 128 4.59 -25.96 6.92
C GLU A 128 5.82 -25.51 7.74
N GLU A 129 6.98 -25.29 7.10
CA GLU A 129 8.24 -24.99 7.79
C GLU A 129 8.52 -23.49 7.90
N HIS A 130 8.24 -22.71 6.84
CA HIS A 130 8.67 -21.31 6.78
C HIS A 130 7.52 -20.29 6.85
N GLY A 131 6.28 -20.71 6.56
CA GLY A 131 5.13 -19.81 6.47
C GLY A 131 5.30 -18.72 5.40
N LEU A 132 4.42 -17.71 5.45
CA LEU A 132 4.41 -16.60 4.50
C LEU A 132 4.34 -15.26 5.25
N GLY A 133 5.09 -14.27 4.77
CA GLY A 133 5.11 -12.92 5.33
C GLY A 133 4.74 -11.90 4.27
N VAL A 134 3.87 -10.96 4.64
CA VAL A 134 3.53 -9.80 3.80
C VAL A 134 3.81 -8.54 4.60
N LEU A 135 4.62 -7.64 4.04
CA LEU A 135 4.83 -6.31 4.59
C LEU A 135 3.95 -5.29 3.85
N LEU A 136 3.23 -4.45 4.59
CA LEU A 136 2.34 -3.42 4.05
C LEU A 136 2.71 -2.03 4.58
N HIS A 137 2.41 -1.02 3.75
CA HIS A 137 2.35 0.39 4.16
C HIS A 137 1.01 0.94 3.68
N GLY A 138 0.08 1.19 4.62
CA GLY A 138 -1.32 1.36 4.22
C GLY A 138 -1.85 0.09 3.55
N THR A 139 -2.60 0.22 2.47
CA THR A 139 -3.08 -0.93 1.66
C THR A 139 -2.09 -1.36 0.58
N ARG A 140 -0.92 -0.71 0.47
CA ARG A 140 0.11 -1.09 -0.48
C ARG A 140 0.97 -2.21 0.09
N VAL A 141 1.07 -3.32 -0.64
CA VAL A 141 2.02 -4.38 -0.32
C VAL A 141 3.42 -3.90 -0.73
N VAL A 142 4.32 -3.86 0.25
CA VAL A 142 5.73 -3.46 0.12
C VAL A 142 6.56 -4.66 -0.34
N ASP A 143 6.36 -5.82 0.29
CA ASP A 143 7.07 -7.05 -0.04
C ASP A 143 6.26 -8.30 0.36
N ILE A 144 6.58 -9.44 -0.26
CA ILE A 144 6.02 -10.76 0.06
C ILE A 144 7.10 -11.84 -0.05
N GLY A 145 7.23 -12.65 0.98
CA GLY A 145 8.24 -13.71 1.07
C GLY A 145 7.93 -14.69 2.19
N GLY A 146 8.97 -15.28 2.79
CA GLY A 146 8.81 -16.10 4.00
C GLY A 146 8.23 -15.30 5.17
N ALA A 147 7.86 -15.98 6.27
CA ALA A 147 7.27 -15.32 7.44
C ALA A 147 8.13 -14.17 8.02
N ASP A 148 9.45 -14.24 7.84
CA ASP A 148 10.42 -13.20 8.22
C ASP A 148 10.19 -11.85 7.53
N THR A 149 9.67 -11.85 6.30
CA THR A 149 9.31 -10.63 5.57
C THR A 149 8.33 -9.75 6.36
N ALA A 150 7.50 -10.33 7.22
CA ALA A 150 6.56 -9.57 8.04
C ALA A 150 7.25 -8.73 9.14
N PHE A 151 8.42 -9.14 9.64
CA PHE A 151 9.06 -8.51 10.81
C PHE A 151 10.46 -7.94 10.59
N LEU A 152 11.11 -8.20 9.44
CA LEU A 152 12.42 -7.64 9.13
C LEU A 152 12.37 -6.10 8.93
N LEU A 153 12.95 -5.36 9.86
CA LEU A 153 12.89 -3.89 9.91
C LEU A 153 13.52 -3.22 8.69
N TRP A 154 14.62 -3.77 8.19
CA TRP A 154 15.38 -3.18 7.08
C TRP A 154 14.54 -3.05 5.79
N ILE A 155 13.53 -3.90 5.58
CA ILE A 155 12.63 -3.83 4.42
C ILE A 155 11.76 -2.57 4.53
N ALA A 156 11.21 -2.32 5.72
CA ALA A 156 10.40 -1.14 6.01
C ALA A 156 11.22 0.15 5.95
N GLU A 157 12.46 0.15 6.48
CA GLU A 157 13.38 1.29 6.39
C GLU A 157 13.76 1.64 4.95
N ARG A 158 14.04 0.61 4.13
CA ARG A 158 14.35 0.77 2.71
C ARG A 158 13.18 1.41 1.97
N ASP A 159 11.95 0.92 2.14
CA ASP A 159 10.77 1.50 1.49
C ASP A 159 10.44 2.91 2.04
N ALA A 160 10.63 3.15 3.34
CA ALA A 160 10.38 4.46 3.95
C ALA A 160 11.30 5.55 3.39
N THR A 161 12.53 5.19 2.98
CA THR A 161 13.55 6.11 2.48
C THR A 161 13.65 6.16 0.95
N ASP A 162 13.01 5.23 0.23
CA ASP A 162 13.03 5.23 -1.24
C ASP A 162 12.16 6.38 -1.80
N PRO A 163 12.74 7.30 -2.61
CA PRO A 163 11.98 8.37 -3.24
C PRO A 163 10.94 7.88 -4.26
N ARG A 164 11.05 6.63 -4.75
CA ARG A 164 10.09 6.00 -5.67
C ARG A 164 8.92 5.32 -4.97
N THR A 165 9.01 5.12 -3.67
CA THR A 165 7.96 4.43 -2.93
C THR A 165 6.66 5.24 -2.95
N GLY A 166 5.57 4.53 -3.27
CA GLY A 166 4.26 5.15 -3.45
C GLY A 166 4.13 5.91 -4.77
N LEU A 167 4.95 5.63 -5.79
CA LEU A 167 4.70 6.10 -7.15
C LEU A 167 4.04 4.97 -7.96
N ASP A 168 3.06 5.31 -8.80
CA ASP A 168 2.58 4.39 -9.85
C ASP A 168 3.40 4.62 -11.13
N GLU A 169 4.20 3.62 -11.52
CA GLU A 169 5.03 3.71 -12.72
C GLU A 169 4.23 3.92 -14.01
N ALA A 170 2.95 3.49 -14.03
CA ALA A 170 2.07 3.72 -15.17
C ALA A 170 1.87 5.22 -15.43
N LEU A 171 1.88 6.03 -14.37
CA LEU A 171 1.72 7.49 -14.41
C LEU A 171 2.99 8.24 -14.80
N LEU A 172 4.16 7.60 -14.83
CA LEU A 172 5.42 8.28 -15.15
C LEU A 172 5.46 8.79 -16.60
N GLY A 173 5.94 10.01 -16.80
CA GLY A 173 6.11 10.62 -18.12
C GLY A 173 5.23 11.85 -18.32
N HIS A 174 5.12 12.26 -19.58
CA HIS A 174 4.38 13.44 -20.02
C HIS A 174 2.98 13.07 -20.49
N TRP A 175 2.00 13.91 -20.16
CA TRP A 175 0.58 13.71 -20.40
C TRP A 175 -0.03 14.98 -20.98
N ASP A 176 -0.87 14.85 -22.01
CA ASP A 176 -1.43 15.96 -22.78
C ASP A 176 -2.95 15.77 -22.99
N SER A 177 -3.73 16.81 -22.74
CA SER A 177 -5.19 16.83 -22.94
C SER A 177 -5.64 16.88 -24.40
N SER A 178 -4.75 17.23 -25.34
CA SER A 178 -5.08 17.59 -26.72
C SER A 178 -5.95 16.60 -27.52
N PRO A 179 -5.86 15.25 -27.39
CA PRO A 179 -6.79 14.38 -28.10
C PRO A 179 -8.21 14.34 -27.50
N PHE A 180 -8.41 14.93 -26.32
CA PHE A 180 -9.65 14.89 -25.54
C PHE A 180 -10.28 16.27 -25.31
N GLU A 181 -9.71 17.34 -25.88
CA GLU A 181 -10.24 18.69 -25.75
C GLU A 181 -11.56 18.85 -26.54
N TYR A 182 -12.66 19.14 -25.82
CA TYR A 182 -13.99 19.35 -26.41
C TYR A 182 -14.37 20.83 -26.53
N GLY A 183 -13.49 21.63 -27.14
CA GLY A 183 -13.85 22.94 -27.70
C GLY A 183 -13.78 24.14 -26.77
N VAL A 184 -13.11 24.03 -25.62
CA VAL A 184 -12.67 25.19 -24.83
C VAL A 184 -11.27 25.54 -25.30
N MET A 185 -10.92 26.83 -25.43
CA MET A 185 -9.54 27.25 -25.75
C MET A 185 -8.62 27.04 -24.55
N GLU A 186 -8.60 25.82 -24.01
CA GLU A 186 -7.89 25.40 -22.81
C GLU A 186 -7.17 24.10 -23.15
N ALA A 187 -5.86 24.08 -22.90
CA ALA A 187 -4.97 22.93 -23.09
C ALA A 187 -4.15 22.72 -21.84
N SER A 188 -4.03 21.48 -21.38
CA SER A 188 -3.31 21.13 -20.16
C SER A 188 -2.41 19.95 -20.42
N GLU A 189 -1.25 20.06 -19.83
CA GLU A 189 -0.26 19.01 -19.85
C GLU A 189 0.35 18.89 -18.46
N PHE A 190 0.86 17.71 -18.14
CA PHE A 190 1.62 17.51 -16.92
C PHE A 190 2.67 16.43 -17.08
N GLU A 191 3.71 16.50 -16.26
CA GLU A 191 4.77 15.51 -16.22
C GLU A 191 4.95 15.00 -14.79
N LEU A 192 5.01 13.67 -14.66
CA LEU A 192 5.28 12.98 -13.40
C LEU A 192 6.62 12.26 -13.49
N ARG A 193 7.57 12.63 -12.64
CA ARG A 193 8.93 12.08 -12.62
C ARG A 193 9.10 11.03 -11.55
N ALA A 194 10.02 10.10 -11.79
CA ALA A 194 10.34 8.97 -10.91
C ALA A 194 10.99 9.39 -9.58
N ASP A 195 11.31 10.67 -9.36
CA ASP A 195 11.80 11.19 -8.09
C ASP A 195 10.68 11.82 -7.24
N GLY A 196 9.42 11.59 -7.60
CA GLY A 196 8.26 12.14 -6.91
C GLY A 196 8.02 13.62 -7.17
N ARG A 197 8.72 14.24 -8.13
CA ARG A 197 8.45 15.62 -8.56
C ARG A 197 7.68 15.65 -9.87
N GLY A 198 6.94 16.72 -10.10
CA GLY A 198 6.23 16.93 -11.35
C GLY A 198 5.90 18.40 -11.58
N TRP A 199 5.26 18.65 -12.71
CA TRP A 199 4.74 19.95 -13.06
C TRP A 199 3.48 19.79 -13.92
N SER A 200 2.63 20.79 -13.90
CA SER A 200 1.49 20.94 -14.80
C SER A 200 1.55 22.30 -15.48
N LEU A 201 0.98 22.36 -16.68
CA LEU A 201 0.73 23.58 -17.42
C LEU A 201 -0.75 23.65 -17.75
N LEU A 202 -1.32 24.83 -17.55
CA LEU A 202 -2.64 25.23 -18.00
C LEU A 202 -2.47 26.40 -18.97
N ALA A 203 -2.79 26.19 -20.24
CA ALA A 203 -2.87 27.24 -21.24
C ALA A 203 -4.33 27.60 -21.50
N ASN A 204 -4.67 28.88 -21.43
CA ASN A 204 -5.98 29.40 -21.79
C ASN A 204 -5.89 30.81 -22.40
N LEU A 205 -7.05 31.45 -22.64
CA LEU A 205 -7.13 32.81 -23.17
C LEU A 205 -6.43 33.88 -22.31
N ALA A 206 -6.26 33.65 -21.00
CA ALA A 206 -5.60 34.55 -20.09
C ALA A 206 -4.07 34.37 -20.05
N GLY A 207 -3.57 33.24 -20.57
CA GLY A 207 -2.14 32.94 -20.66
C GLY A 207 -1.83 31.50 -20.27
N GLU A 208 -0.55 31.27 -19.96
CA GLU A 208 -0.02 29.99 -19.50
C GLU A 208 0.33 30.08 -18.02
N TYR A 209 -0.07 29.05 -17.27
CA TYR A 209 0.18 28.92 -15.84
C TYR A 209 0.89 27.60 -15.59
N VAL A 210 2.01 27.65 -14.87
CA VAL A 210 2.80 26.46 -14.53
C VAL A 210 2.76 26.26 -13.04
N THR A 211 2.36 25.06 -12.61
CA THR A 211 2.40 24.64 -11.21
C THR A 211 3.47 23.58 -11.07
N ARG A 212 4.37 23.74 -10.09
CA ARG A 212 5.29 22.67 -9.69
C ARG A 212 4.74 21.98 -8.46
N PHE A 213 4.96 20.67 -8.38
CA PHE A 213 4.45 19.89 -7.27
C PHE A 213 5.34 18.68 -6.97
N SER A 214 5.15 18.14 -5.78
CA SER A 214 5.48 16.76 -5.47
C SER A 214 4.26 15.88 -5.66
N TRP A 215 4.45 14.62 -6.02
CA TRP A 215 3.35 13.69 -6.28
C TRP A 215 3.64 12.30 -5.70
N ARG A 216 2.56 11.57 -5.44
CA ARG A 216 2.57 10.16 -5.05
C ARG A 216 1.18 9.55 -5.23
N CYS A 217 1.07 8.25 -4.99
CA CYS A 217 -0.15 7.48 -4.94
C CYS A 217 -0.34 6.92 -3.52
N PRO A 218 -1.10 7.60 -2.64
CA PRO A 218 -1.32 7.15 -1.27
C PRO A 218 -2.15 5.86 -1.18
N ASP A 219 -2.98 5.60 -2.19
CA ASP A 219 -3.79 4.40 -2.37
C ASP A 219 -3.74 3.99 -3.86
N ALA A 220 -4.06 2.71 -4.14
CA ALA A 220 -4.14 2.23 -5.51
C ALA A 220 -5.18 3.00 -6.32
N GLY A 221 -4.76 3.59 -7.46
CA GLY A 221 -5.65 4.36 -8.32
C GLY A 221 -6.01 5.75 -7.77
N VAL A 222 -5.25 6.30 -6.82
CA VAL A 222 -5.40 7.68 -6.35
C VAL A 222 -4.08 8.42 -6.52
N LEU A 223 -4.08 9.54 -7.25
CA LEU A 223 -2.95 10.43 -7.41
C LEU A 223 -3.09 11.59 -6.42
N GLU A 224 -2.11 11.79 -5.55
CA GLU A 224 -2.01 12.95 -4.67
C GLU A 224 -0.95 13.92 -5.21
N LEU A 225 -1.33 15.18 -5.42
CA LEU A 225 -0.44 16.27 -5.78
C LEU A 225 -0.31 17.22 -4.60
N ARG A 226 0.91 17.71 -4.37
CA ARG A 226 1.19 18.76 -3.39
C ARG A 226 1.99 19.87 -4.05
N ASP A 227 1.39 21.04 -4.18
CA ASP A 227 2.01 22.21 -4.82
C ASP A 227 3.09 22.87 -3.95
N GLU A 228 3.73 23.91 -4.49
CA GLU A 228 4.78 24.68 -3.80
C GLU A 228 4.29 25.41 -2.55
N ASP A 229 2.99 25.74 -2.47
CA ASP A 229 2.34 26.35 -1.30
C ASP A 229 1.91 25.31 -0.25
N GLY A 230 2.08 24.02 -0.56
CA GLY A 230 1.74 22.90 0.31
C GLY A 230 0.26 22.49 0.27
N LEU A 231 -0.54 23.04 -0.65
CA LEU A 231 -1.91 22.62 -0.90
C LEU A 231 -1.89 21.20 -1.47
N VAL A 232 -2.83 20.37 -1.00
CA VAL A 232 -2.92 18.97 -1.39
C VAL A 232 -4.22 18.74 -2.16
N SER A 233 -4.12 18.14 -3.34
CA SER A 233 -5.25 17.63 -4.12
C SER A 233 -5.12 16.12 -4.34
N ARG A 234 -6.25 15.42 -4.48
CA ARG A 234 -6.31 13.98 -4.70
C ARG A 234 -7.26 13.68 -5.84
N HIS A 235 -6.81 12.83 -6.75
CA HIS A 235 -7.47 12.53 -8.01
C HIS A 235 -7.52 11.00 -8.18
N PRO A 236 -8.67 10.35 -7.98
CA PRO A 236 -8.89 8.98 -8.41
C PRO A 236 -8.66 8.88 -9.91
N TYR A 237 -7.93 7.85 -10.35
CA TYR A 237 -7.54 7.69 -11.74
C TYR A 237 -7.65 6.25 -12.23
N VAL A 238 -7.78 6.12 -13.54
CA VAL A 238 -7.69 4.86 -14.28
C VAL A 238 -6.77 5.04 -15.47
N VAL A 239 -5.76 4.17 -15.59
CA VAL A 239 -4.88 4.10 -16.76
C VAL A 239 -5.40 3.06 -17.75
N THR A 240 -5.52 3.43 -19.02
CA THR A 240 -5.90 2.55 -20.13
C THR A 240 -4.78 2.53 -21.17
N THR A 241 -4.43 1.36 -21.72
CA THR A 241 -3.28 1.20 -22.63
C THR A 241 -3.66 1.10 -24.12
N ALA A 242 -4.95 1.02 -24.46
CA ALA A 242 -5.43 0.89 -25.83
C ALA A 242 -6.63 1.81 -26.10
N PRO A 243 -6.75 2.45 -27.28
CA PRO A 243 -5.81 2.42 -28.42
C PRO A 243 -4.59 3.34 -28.26
N VAL A 244 -4.61 4.25 -27.29
CA VAL A 244 -3.50 5.11 -26.86
C VAL A 244 -3.42 5.02 -25.35
N THR A 245 -2.21 5.00 -24.79
CA THR A 245 -2.05 5.08 -23.34
C THR A 245 -2.64 6.39 -22.83
N SER A 246 -3.66 6.30 -21.99
CA SER A 246 -4.35 7.45 -21.43
C SER A 246 -4.62 7.25 -19.95
N VAL A 247 -4.71 8.36 -19.23
CA VAL A 247 -5.16 8.40 -17.85
C VAL A 247 -6.46 9.20 -17.81
N THR A 248 -7.43 8.69 -17.07
CA THR A 248 -8.71 9.38 -16.81
C THR A 248 -8.82 9.64 -15.32
N PHE A 249 -9.22 10.85 -14.94
CA PHE A 249 -9.42 11.29 -13.56
C PHE A 249 -10.89 11.57 -13.28
N GLU A 250 -11.36 11.17 -12.10
CA GLU A 250 -12.72 11.48 -11.64
C GLU A 250 -12.88 12.98 -11.39
N GLU A 251 -12.05 13.57 -10.52
CA GLU A 251 -11.85 15.02 -10.44
C GLU A 251 -10.70 15.45 -11.37
N PRO A 252 -10.88 16.55 -12.13
CA PRO A 252 -9.87 16.95 -13.10
C PRO A 252 -8.56 17.31 -12.42
N VAL A 253 -7.45 16.95 -13.06
CA VAL A 253 -6.15 17.57 -12.78
C VAL A 253 -6.13 18.85 -13.63
N GLU A 254 -5.80 20.00 -13.04
CA GLU A 254 -6.04 21.30 -13.68
C GLU A 254 -7.50 21.43 -14.19
N PHE A 255 -7.72 21.35 -15.51
CA PHE A 255 -9.06 21.31 -16.11
C PHE A 255 -9.39 19.96 -16.78
N GLY A 256 -8.40 19.10 -17.02
CA GLY A 256 -8.57 17.91 -17.82
C GLY A 256 -9.05 16.73 -17.00
N HIS A 257 -10.07 16.02 -17.49
CA HIS A 257 -10.45 14.70 -16.97
C HIS A 257 -9.70 13.57 -17.65
N GLN A 258 -9.10 13.81 -18.82
CA GLN A 258 -8.45 12.76 -19.60
C GLN A 258 -7.22 13.31 -20.29
N TYR A 259 -6.14 12.55 -20.21
CA TYR A 259 -4.86 12.89 -20.82
C TYR A 259 -4.28 11.70 -21.56
N ALA A 260 -3.66 11.96 -22.70
CA ALA A 260 -2.92 10.96 -23.46
C ALA A 260 -1.44 11.04 -23.10
N LYS A 261 -0.80 9.89 -22.99
CA LYS A 261 0.64 9.81 -22.75
C LYS A 261 1.37 10.22 -24.01
N SER A 262 2.22 11.23 -23.92
CA SER A 262 3.16 11.56 -24.99
C SER A 262 4.28 10.52 -24.96
N GLY A 263 4.58 9.93 -26.13
CA GLY A 263 5.61 8.89 -26.28
C GLY A 263 7.04 9.40 -26.13
#